data_AF-A0A1Q8ASZ2-F1
#
_entry.id   AF-A0A1Q8ASZ2-F1
#
_cell.length_a   1.000
_cell.length_b   1.000
_cell.length_c   1.000
_cell.angle_alpha   90.00
_cell.angle_beta   90.00
_cell.angle_gamma   90.00
#
_symmetry.space_group_name_H-M   'P 1'
#
loop_
_entity.id
_entity.type
_entity.pdbx_description
1 polymer ?
#
loop_
_entity_poly.entity_id
_entity_poly.type
_entity_poly.pdbx_seq_one_letter_code
_entity_poly.pdbx_strand_id
1 'polypeptide(L)'
;MDDRASEAALLRNLGTHQTELRALLEECSSHWGFEDPVYRFYHQSYKVYALQETTVRIVRVLESLAPDRPLNPWFRMIVEQGTGKSFKPDDNADWTSITRPFLESFFHARFFLEMAIRYAALHDPPTPLPSGYAALLYLYGLR
;
A
#
# COMPACT_ATOMS: atom_id res chain seq x y z
N MET A 1 -24.88 -2.56 -1.52
CA MET A 1 -24.39 -3.79 -2.18
C MET A 1 -24.17 -4.81 -1.08
N ASP A 2 -24.53 -6.08 -1.26
CA ASP A 2 -24.28 -7.13 -0.26
C ASP A 2 -22.75 -7.32 -0.09
N ASP A 3 -22.25 -7.27 1.15
CA ASP A 3 -20.81 -7.38 1.42
C ASP A 3 -20.22 -8.71 0.94
N ARG A 4 -21.02 -9.80 0.89
CA ARG A 4 -20.57 -11.08 0.30
C ARG A 4 -20.36 -10.96 -1.20
N ALA A 5 -21.24 -10.26 -1.89
CA ALA A 5 -21.11 -10.02 -3.33
C ALA A 5 -19.90 -9.11 -3.63
N SER A 6 -19.65 -8.11 -2.78
CA SER A 6 -18.48 -7.24 -2.86
C SER A 6 -17.17 -7.99 -2.55
N GLU A 7 -17.15 -8.88 -1.55
CA GLU A 7 -16.00 -9.74 -1.24
C GLU A 7 -15.68 -10.69 -2.41
N ALA A 8 -16.70 -11.33 -2.99
CA ALA A 8 -16.52 -12.18 -4.17
C ALA A 8 -16.01 -11.38 -5.39
N ALA A 9 -16.47 -10.13 -5.56
CA ALA A 9 -15.96 -9.24 -6.62
C ALA A 9 -14.50 -8.87 -6.40
N LEU A 10 -14.12 -8.53 -5.17
CA LEU A 10 -12.74 -8.25 -4.80
C LEU A 10 -11.83 -9.46 -5.10
N LEU A 11 -12.22 -10.68 -4.70
CA LEU A 11 -11.45 -11.90 -5.01
C LEU A 11 -11.22 -12.10 -6.51
N ARG A 12 -12.27 -11.92 -7.34
CA ARG A 12 -12.12 -12.00 -8.80
C ARG A 12 -11.16 -10.95 -9.36
N ASN A 13 -11.22 -9.73 -8.84
CA ASN A 13 -10.34 -8.64 -9.27
C ASN A 13 -8.89 -8.92 -8.85
N LEU A 14 -8.66 -9.40 -7.63
CA LEU A 14 -7.33 -9.81 -7.17
C LEU A 14 -6.71 -10.87 -8.09
N GLY A 15 -7.48 -11.89 -8.47
CA GLY A 15 -7.03 -12.92 -9.41
C GLY A 15 -6.72 -12.36 -10.80
N THR A 16 -7.59 -11.50 -11.33
CA THR A 16 -7.45 -10.88 -12.66
C THR A 16 -6.20 -9.99 -12.73
N HIS A 17 -5.91 -9.23 -11.68
CA HIS A 17 -4.78 -8.30 -11.61
C HIS A 17 -3.50 -8.92 -11.01
N GLN A 18 -3.46 -10.23 -10.74
CA GLN A 18 -2.36 -10.86 -10.00
C GLN A 18 -0.98 -10.60 -10.62
N THR A 19 -0.87 -10.66 -11.95
CA THR A 19 0.40 -10.41 -12.67
C THR A 19 0.87 -8.97 -12.49
N GLU A 20 -0.05 -8.00 -12.61
CA GLU A 20 0.23 -6.58 -12.40
C GLU A 20 0.67 -6.30 -10.96
N LEU A 21 -0.06 -6.86 -9.98
CA LEU A 21 0.26 -6.71 -8.56
C LEU A 21 1.67 -7.24 -8.25
N ARG A 22 2.03 -8.42 -8.79
CA ARG A 22 3.37 -9.00 -8.61
C ARG A 22 4.47 -8.16 -9.24
N ALA A 23 4.24 -7.66 -10.46
CA ALA A 23 5.21 -6.79 -11.13
C ALA A 23 5.45 -5.51 -10.34
N LEU A 24 4.38 -4.92 -9.78
CA LEU A 24 4.49 -3.76 -8.91
C LEU A 24 5.27 -4.09 -7.64
N LEU A 25 4.97 -5.20 -6.96
CA LEU A 25 5.70 -5.58 -5.75
C LEU A 25 7.20 -5.79 -6.00
N GLU A 26 7.55 -6.39 -7.13
CA GLU A 26 8.95 -6.59 -7.54
C GLU A 26 9.65 -5.23 -7.74
N GLU A 27 9.03 -4.31 -8.46
CA GLU A 27 9.55 -2.96 -8.66
C GLU A 27 9.74 -2.21 -7.34
N CYS A 28 8.73 -2.26 -6.46
CA CYS A 28 8.76 -1.64 -5.14
C CYS A 28 9.72 -2.33 -4.15
N SER A 29 10.22 -3.53 -4.49
CA SER A 29 11.20 -4.28 -3.68
C SER A 29 12.62 -4.20 -4.25
N SER A 30 12.79 -3.50 -5.38
CA SER A 30 14.10 -3.32 -6.02
C SER A 30 15.04 -2.43 -5.19
N HIS A 31 16.32 -2.42 -5.57
CA HIS A 31 17.31 -1.52 -4.99
C HIS A 31 16.84 -0.05 -4.96
N TRP A 32 16.26 0.44 -6.06
CA TRP A 32 15.78 1.82 -6.16
C TRP A 32 14.40 2.04 -5.53
N GLY A 33 13.56 1.00 -5.50
CA GLY A 33 12.20 1.06 -4.93
C GLY A 33 12.16 0.92 -3.41
N PHE A 34 13.16 0.26 -2.82
CA PHE A 34 13.18 -0.09 -1.40
C PHE A 34 14.50 0.25 -0.72
N GLU A 35 15.60 -0.36 -1.15
CA GLU A 35 16.87 -0.34 -0.40
C GLU A 35 17.44 1.07 -0.29
N ASP A 36 17.67 1.76 -1.42
CA ASP A 36 18.21 3.12 -1.44
C ASP A 36 17.29 4.08 -0.68
N PRO A 37 16.00 4.25 -1.00
CA PRO A 37 15.19 5.26 -0.31
C PRO A 37 15.03 5.02 1.20
N VAL A 38 14.93 3.75 1.65
CA VAL A 38 14.87 3.43 3.09
C VAL A 38 16.20 3.72 3.76
N TYR A 39 17.33 3.34 3.16
CA TYR A 39 18.65 3.68 3.68
C TYR A 39 18.86 5.20 3.77
N ARG A 40 18.35 5.96 2.80
CA ARG A 40 18.50 7.43 2.72
C ARG A 40 17.82 8.19 3.86
N PHE A 41 16.83 7.58 4.51
CA PHE A 41 16.30 8.08 5.78
C PHE A 41 17.41 8.23 6.83
N TYR A 42 18.28 7.24 6.98
CA TYR A 42 19.38 7.26 7.97
C TYR A 42 20.52 8.20 7.59
N HIS A 43 20.59 8.59 6.32
CA HIS A 43 21.60 9.52 5.79
C HIS A 43 21.03 10.95 5.62
N GLN A 44 19.81 11.24 6.08
CA GLN A 44 19.16 12.53 5.89
C GLN A 44 19.18 13.03 4.44
N SER A 45 18.93 12.14 3.49
CA SER A 45 19.00 12.46 2.07
C SER A 45 17.61 12.60 1.47
N TYR A 46 17.40 13.67 0.69
CA TYR A 46 16.14 13.97 -0.01
C TYR A 46 15.59 12.80 -0.84
N LYS A 47 16.43 11.83 -1.22
CA LYS A 47 16.02 10.63 -1.94
C LYS A 47 14.95 9.80 -1.22
N VAL A 48 14.82 9.91 0.11
CA VAL A 48 13.71 9.27 0.86
C VAL A 48 12.32 9.71 0.36
N TYR A 49 12.21 10.92 -0.24
CA TYR A 49 10.96 11.44 -0.80
C TYR A 49 10.45 10.60 -1.99
N ALA A 50 11.32 9.82 -2.64
CA ALA A 50 10.92 8.94 -3.72
C ALA A 50 9.91 7.86 -3.27
N LEU A 51 9.85 7.52 -1.98
CA LEU A 51 8.85 6.57 -1.45
C LEU A 51 7.41 7.06 -1.61
N GLN A 52 7.21 8.38 -1.70
CA GLN A 52 5.88 8.95 -1.89
C GLN A 52 5.28 8.52 -3.22
N GLU A 53 6.07 8.54 -4.30
CA GLU A 53 5.63 8.14 -5.64
C GLU A 53 5.26 6.66 -5.68
N THR A 54 6.11 5.81 -5.08
CA THR A 54 5.85 4.38 -4.97
C THR A 54 4.59 4.10 -4.14
N THR A 55 4.41 4.81 -3.02
CA THR A 55 3.21 4.71 -2.18
C THR A 55 1.96 5.05 -2.99
N VAL A 56 1.96 6.17 -3.72
CA VAL A 56 0.82 6.60 -4.56
C VAL A 56 0.49 5.57 -5.63
N ARG A 57 1.50 4.96 -6.26
CA ARG A 57 1.28 3.91 -7.27
C ARG A 57 0.65 2.67 -6.68
N ILE A 58 1.11 2.21 -5.51
CA ILE A 58 0.50 1.09 -4.79
C ILE A 58 -0.96 1.39 -4.44
N VAL A 59 -1.21 2.57 -3.88
CA VAL A 59 -2.57 2.98 -3.47
C VAL A 59 -3.52 3.02 -4.66
N ARG A 60 -3.11 3.57 -5.81
CA ARG A 60 -3.93 3.61 -7.02
C ARG A 60 -4.34 2.22 -7.50
N VAL A 61 -3.42 1.25 -7.46
CA VAL A 61 -3.72 -0.14 -7.84
C VAL A 61 -4.64 -0.79 -6.80
N LEU A 62 -4.44 -0.52 -5.50
CA LEU A 62 -5.35 -1.01 -4.46
C LEU A 62 -6.76 -0.44 -4.62
N GLU A 63 -6.90 0.84 -4.97
CA GLU A 63 -8.20 1.48 -5.26
C GLU A 63 -8.88 0.86 -6.47
N SER A 64 -8.15 0.53 -7.54
CA SER A 64 -8.75 -0.05 -8.75
C SER A 64 -9.30 -1.46 -8.55
N LEU A 65 -8.90 -2.18 -7.50
CA LEU A 65 -9.42 -3.51 -7.19
C LEU A 65 -10.87 -3.49 -6.68
N ALA A 66 -11.35 -2.35 -6.16
CA ALA A 66 -12.74 -2.16 -5.73
C ALA A 66 -13.14 -0.68 -5.89
N PRO A 67 -13.32 -0.19 -7.13
CA PRO A 67 -13.43 1.24 -7.42
C PRO A 67 -14.64 1.94 -6.78
N ASP A 68 -15.69 1.18 -6.47
CA ASP A 68 -16.90 1.70 -5.84
C ASP A 68 -16.78 1.87 -4.32
N ARG A 69 -15.62 1.56 -3.72
CA ARG A 69 -15.41 1.61 -2.28
C ARG A 69 -14.17 2.43 -1.92
N PRO A 70 -14.27 3.38 -0.97
CA PRO A 70 -13.09 4.01 -0.43
C PRO A 70 -12.26 2.99 0.37
N LEU A 71 -10.94 3.15 0.34
CA LEU A 71 -10.07 2.43 1.28
C LEU A 71 -10.30 2.90 2.72
N ASN A 72 -9.87 2.07 3.68
CA ASN A 72 -10.02 2.29 5.11
C ASN A 72 -9.58 3.70 5.54
N PRO A 73 -10.35 4.41 6.37
CA PRO A 73 -10.07 5.81 6.72
C PRO A 73 -8.72 6.00 7.43
N TRP A 74 -8.28 5.06 8.27
CA TRP A 74 -6.97 5.16 8.92
C TRP A 74 -5.83 4.94 7.93
N PHE A 75 -5.99 3.99 7.00
CA PHE A 75 -5.02 3.81 5.93
C PHE A 75 -4.90 5.06 5.05
N ARG A 76 -6.03 5.68 4.69
CA ARG A 76 -6.05 6.94 3.93
C ARG A 76 -5.37 8.09 4.66
N MET A 77 -5.59 8.22 5.97
CA MET A 77 -4.91 9.21 6.81
C MET A 77 -3.38 9.01 6.79
N ILE A 78 -2.91 7.76 6.90
CA ILE A 78 -1.48 7.42 6.82
C ILE A 78 -0.91 7.83 5.45
N VAL A 79 -1.61 7.50 4.36
CA VAL A 79 -1.18 7.86 2.99
C VAL A 79 -1.15 9.38 2.79
N GLU A 80 -2.15 10.11 3.28
CA GLU A 80 -2.21 11.57 3.19
C GLU A 80 -1.06 12.25 3.94
N GLN A 81 -0.71 11.74 5.12
CA GLN A 81 0.42 12.24 5.90
C GLN A 81 1.77 11.92 5.25
N GLY A 82 1.87 10.77 4.58
CA GLY A 82 3.10 10.25 3.99
C GLY A 82 3.36 10.63 2.52
N THR A 83 2.50 11.43 1.87
CA THR A 83 2.63 11.75 0.43
C THR A 83 2.37 13.24 0.12
N GLY A 84 2.70 13.67 -1.11
CA GLY A 84 2.45 15.03 -1.60
C GLY A 84 3.37 16.13 -1.03
N LYS A 85 4.50 15.76 -0.42
CA LYS A 85 5.46 16.72 0.14
C LYS A 85 6.61 16.97 -0.83
N SER A 86 6.98 18.23 -1.00
CA SER A 86 8.19 18.65 -1.71
C SER A 86 9.32 18.88 -0.71
N PHE A 87 10.54 18.46 -1.06
CA PHE A 87 11.72 18.67 -0.22
C PHE A 87 12.03 20.16 -0.03
N LYS A 88 12.34 20.54 1.21
CA LYS A 88 12.90 21.83 1.57
C LYS A 88 14.18 21.61 2.38
N PRO A 89 15.23 22.43 2.21
CA PRO A 89 16.45 22.30 3.01
C PRO A 89 16.20 22.32 4.52
N ASP A 90 15.21 23.11 4.97
CA ASP A 90 14.82 23.21 6.38
C ASP A 90 14.21 21.92 6.94
N ASP A 91 13.75 21.00 6.06
CA ASP A 91 13.21 19.71 6.49
C ASP A 91 14.25 18.88 7.26
N ASN A 92 15.54 19.14 7.07
CA ASN A 92 16.61 18.47 7.79
C ASN A 92 16.62 18.77 9.30
N ALA A 93 16.09 19.93 9.73
CA ALA A 93 16.00 20.29 11.13
C ALA A 93 14.97 19.42 11.87
N ASP A 94 13.87 19.07 11.18
CA ASP A 94 12.76 18.26 11.71
C ASP A 94 12.66 16.89 10.99
N TRP A 95 13.82 16.36 10.57
CA TRP A 95 13.91 15.25 9.62
C TRP A 95 12.99 14.07 9.95
N THR A 96 13.01 13.61 11.19
CA THR A 96 12.23 12.43 11.60
C THR A 96 10.73 12.71 11.59
N SER A 97 10.31 13.91 11.98
CA SER A 97 8.90 14.31 11.97
C SER A 97 8.35 14.34 10.54
N ILE A 98 9.17 14.82 9.60
CA ILE A 98 8.78 15.00 8.20
C ILE A 98 8.84 13.69 7.41
N THR A 99 9.89 12.90 7.61
CA THR A 99 10.18 11.78 6.70
C THR A 99 9.71 10.42 7.22
N ARG A 100 9.54 10.22 8.54
CA ARG A 100 8.95 8.96 9.06
C ARG A 100 7.57 8.64 8.47
N PRO A 101 6.66 9.62 8.25
CA PRO A 101 5.40 9.37 7.55
C PRO A 101 5.57 8.75 6.16
N PHE A 102 6.62 9.07 5.42
CA PHE A 102 6.87 8.50 4.07
C PHE A 102 7.17 7.01 4.16
N LEU A 103 7.95 6.61 5.18
CA LEU A 103 8.26 5.21 5.45
C LEU A 103 7.00 4.48 5.90
N GLU A 104 6.28 5.04 6.87
CA GLU A 104 5.07 4.45 7.41
C GLU A 104 4.02 4.20 6.33
N SER A 105 3.74 5.21 5.47
CA SER A 105 2.80 5.06 4.37
C SER A 105 3.25 4.02 3.36
N PHE A 106 4.54 3.99 3.03
CA PHE A 106 5.09 3.00 2.12
C PHE A 106 4.95 1.58 2.68
N PHE A 107 5.32 1.36 3.94
CA PHE A 107 5.26 0.03 4.56
C PHE A 107 3.82 -0.47 4.70
N HIS A 108 2.87 0.40 5.07
CA HIS A 108 1.46 0.02 5.10
C HIS A 108 0.90 -0.29 3.71
N ALA A 109 1.23 0.53 2.70
CA ALA A 109 0.80 0.28 1.33
C ALA A 109 1.38 -1.04 0.78
N ARG A 110 2.68 -1.27 0.99
CA ARG A 110 3.38 -2.51 0.60
C ARG A 110 2.79 -3.74 1.31
N PHE A 111 2.47 -3.64 2.60
CA PHE A 111 1.79 -4.71 3.33
C PHE A 111 0.47 -5.11 2.66
N PHE A 112 -0.38 -4.15 2.30
CA PHE A 112 -1.64 -4.45 1.63
C PHE A 112 -1.45 -5.00 0.22
N LEU A 113 -0.45 -4.53 -0.53
CA LEU A 113 -0.08 -5.13 -1.81
C LEU A 113 0.35 -6.59 -1.66
N GLU A 114 1.18 -6.90 -0.66
CA GLU A 114 1.59 -8.27 -0.36
C GLU A 114 0.40 -9.16 0.00
N MET A 115 -0.55 -8.65 0.80
CA MET A 115 -1.77 -9.40 1.12
C MET A 115 -2.61 -9.62 -0.14
N ALA A 116 -2.79 -8.60 -0.98
CA ALA A 116 -3.54 -8.70 -2.23
C ALA A 116 -2.98 -9.83 -3.11
N ILE A 117 -1.65 -9.88 -3.28
CA ILE A 117 -0.97 -10.93 -4.05
C ILE A 117 -1.11 -12.31 -3.39
N ARG A 118 -0.95 -12.38 -2.06
CA ARG A 118 -1.01 -13.63 -1.29
C ARG A 118 -2.35 -14.33 -1.44
N TYR A 119 -3.44 -13.56 -1.51
CA TYR A 119 -4.80 -14.10 -1.59
C TYR A 119 -5.42 -14.06 -2.99
N ALA A 120 -4.71 -13.54 -4.00
CA ALA A 120 -5.19 -13.46 -5.38
C ALA A 120 -5.50 -14.82 -6.04
N ALA A 121 -4.92 -15.91 -5.56
CA ALA A 121 -5.16 -17.25 -6.12
C ALA A 121 -6.36 -17.97 -5.48
N LEU A 122 -7.05 -17.36 -4.52
CA LEU A 122 -8.20 -17.96 -3.88
C LEU A 122 -9.42 -17.93 -4.81
N HIS A 123 -10.10 -19.07 -4.94
CA HIS A 123 -11.39 -19.16 -5.62
C HIS A 123 -12.54 -18.73 -4.71
N ASP A 124 -12.47 -19.07 -3.42
CA ASP A 124 -13.48 -18.80 -2.40
C ASP A 124 -12.86 -18.18 -1.13
N PRO A 125 -13.63 -17.44 -0.32
CA PRO A 125 -13.16 -16.95 0.97
C PRO A 125 -12.66 -18.09 1.89
N PRO A 126 -11.48 -17.95 2.49
CA PRO A 126 -10.86 -19.02 3.26
C PRO A 126 -11.51 -19.21 4.64
N THR A 127 -11.67 -20.48 5.06
CA THR A 127 -12.12 -20.86 6.41
C THR A 127 -11.15 -21.87 7.03
N PRO A 128 -10.54 -21.60 8.22
CA PRO A 128 -10.71 -20.40 9.04
C PRO A 128 -10.12 -19.15 8.38
N LEU A 129 -10.59 -17.98 8.80
CA LEU A 129 -10.21 -16.69 8.22
C LEU A 129 -8.77 -16.30 8.62
N PRO A 130 -7.81 -16.25 7.68
CA PRO A 130 -6.45 -15.80 7.98
C PRO A 130 -6.41 -14.28 8.22
N SER A 131 -5.60 -13.83 9.17
CA SER A 131 -5.51 -12.39 9.51
C SER A 131 -5.11 -11.49 8.35
N GLY A 132 -4.28 -11.98 7.41
CA GLY A 132 -3.90 -11.22 6.22
C GLY A 132 -5.08 -10.98 5.27
N TYR A 133 -5.95 -11.98 5.12
CA TYR A 133 -7.17 -11.84 4.32
C TYR A 133 -8.17 -10.94 5.04
N ALA A 134 -8.33 -11.10 6.36
CA ALA A 134 -9.13 -10.20 7.16
C ALA A 134 -8.65 -8.74 7.04
N ALA A 135 -7.34 -8.49 7.03
CA ALA A 135 -6.77 -7.16 6.85
C ALA A 135 -7.17 -6.55 5.49
N LEU A 136 -7.17 -7.32 4.40
CA LEU A 136 -7.71 -6.85 3.11
C LEU A 136 -9.19 -6.49 3.21
N LEU A 137 -10.00 -7.31 3.85
CA LEU A 137 -11.43 -7.00 4.01
C LEU A 137 -11.63 -5.68 4.78
N TYR A 138 -10.85 -5.45 5.84
CA TYR A 138 -10.85 -4.17 6.58
C TYR A 138 -10.36 -2.99 5.72
N LEU A 139 -9.40 -3.22 4.81
CA LEU A 139 -8.95 -2.19 3.87
C LEU A 139 -10.11 -1.69 2.99
N TYR A 140 -10.99 -2.58 2.54
CA TYR A 140 -12.13 -2.23 1.68
C TYR A 140 -13.44 -2.00 2.44
N GLY A 141 -13.39 -1.97 3.78
CA GLY A 141 -14.56 -1.81 4.64
C GLY A 141 -15.60 -2.91 4.44
N LEU A 142 -15.16 -4.14 4.18
CA LEU A 142 -16.00 -5.35 4.05
C LEU A 142 -16.12 -6.11 5.37
N ARG A 143 -15.54 -5.55 6.45
CA ARG A 143 -15.58 -6.08 7.81
C ARG A 143 -15.35 -4.99 8.84
#